data_AF-F3FJF7-F1
#
_entry.id   AF-F3FJF7-F1
#
_cell.length_a   1.000
_cell.length_b   1.000
_cell.length_c   1.000
_cell.angle_alpha   90.00
_cell.angle_beta   90.00
_cell.angle_gamma   90.00
#
_symmetry.space_group_name_H-M   'P 1'
#
loop_
_entity.id
_entity.type
_entity.pdbx_description
1 polymer ?
#
loop_
_entity_poly.entity_id
_entity_poly.type
_entity_poly.pdbx_seq_one_letter_code
_entity_poly.pdbx_strand_id
1 'polypeptide(L)'
;MGQKVAGTCYIKVDGTQLTISGGGEAPLMNIKRETVVPGYYKETEKAAWLKFTAVHTADLPLKLLTTGVDMTITCEFKNGKTYVLSGAYLVDEPSSKADDGTIELQFDGNQGSWQ
;
A
#
# COMPACT_ATOMS: atom_id res chain seq x y z
N MET A 1 -6.13 -1.50 28.94
CA MET A 1 -5.87 -0.31 28.12
C MET A 1 -6.12 -0.69 26.67
N GLY A 2 -7.23 -0.25 26.08
CA GLY A 2 -7.57 -0.61 24.70
C GLY A 2 -6.65 0.11 23.72
N GLN A 3 -5.68 -0.59 23.14
CA GLN A 3 -4.88 -0.05 22.04
C GLN A 3 -5.77 0.01 20.79
N LYS A 4 -5.94 1.20 20.21
CA LYS A 4 -6.60 1.37 18.92
C LYS A 4 -5.69 0.79 17.83
N VAL A 5 -5.93 -0.47 17.45
CA VAL A 5 -5.19 -1.17 16.39
C VAL A 5 -5.66 -0.74 14.99
N ALA A 6 -6.86 -0.17 14.86
CA ALA A 6 -7.46 0.23 13.58
C ALA A 6 -7.82 1.74 13.55
N GLY A 7 -7.53 2.39 12.42
CA GLY A 7 -7.94 3.76 12.11
C GLY A 7 -7.20 4.29 10.89
N THR A 8 -7.49 5.54 10.51
CA THR A 8 -6.95 6.21 9.32
C THR A 8 -5.42 6.12 9.29
N CYS A 9 -4.90 5.44 8.27
CA CYS A 9 -3.49 5.41 7.96
C CYS A 9 -3.12 6.68 7.17
N TYR A 10 -1.86 7.11 7.26
CA TYR A 10 -1.35 8.21 6.44
C TYR A 10 -0.50 7.64 5.33
N ILE A 11 -0.81 8.01 4.09
CA ILE A 11 -0.08 7.57 2.92
C ILE A 11 0.51 8.80 2.25
N LYS A 12 1.82 8.77 2.06
CA LYS A 12 2.57 9.79 1.35
C LYS A 12 3.10 9.16 0.07
N VAL A 13 2.82 9.81 -1.06
CA VAL A 13 3.37 9.46 -2.37
C VAL A 13 4.31 10.58 -2.78
N ASP A 14 5.61 10.28 -2.90
CA ASP A 14 6.67 11.24 -3.23
C ASP A 14 6.63 12.53 -2.36
N GLY A 15 6.33 12.36 -1.07
CA GLY A 15 6.22 13.45 -0.10
C GLY A 15 4.85 14.15 -0.06
N THR A 16 3.96 13.86 -1.00
CA THR A 16 2.57 14.38 -0.99
C THR A 16 1.68 13.46 -0.16
N GLN A 17 1.10 14.00 0.92
CA GLN A 17 0.17 13.25 1.75
C GLN A 17 -1.20 13.14 1.09
N LEU A 18 -1.71 11.92 0.95
CA LEU A 18 -3.03 11.64 0.40
C LEU A 18 -4.09 11.55 1.50
N THR A 19 -5.31 11.94 1.15
CA THR A 19 -6.49 11.78 2.01
C THR A 19 -7.09 10.40 1.81
N ILE A 20 -7.25 9.65 2.90
CA ILE A 20 -7.52 8.20 2.87
C ILE A 20 -8.79 7.95 3.64
N SER A 21 -9.73 7.26 3.01
CA SER A 21 -11.02 6.90 3.61
C SER A 21 -10.96 5.53 4.30
N GLY A 22 -10.13 4.63 3.76
CA GLY A 22 -10.06 3.24 4.20
C GLY A 22 -8.75 2.85 4.88
N GLY A 23 -8.64 1.55 5.17
CA GLY A 23 -7.41 0.94 5.66
C GLY A 23 -6.36 0.78 4.54
N GLY A 24 -5.09 0.81 4.93
CA GLY A 24 -3.98 0.40 4.08
C GLY A 24 -3.67 -1.07 4.35
N GLU A 25 -3.46 -1.85 3.30
CA GLU A 25 -3.01 -3.23 3.36
C GLU A 25 -1.62 -3.34 2.74
N ALA A 26 -0.69 -3.92 3.47
CA ALA A 26 0.66 -4.20 2.98
C ALA A 26 1.07 -5.62 3.40
N PRO A 27 1.87 -6.32 2.58
CA PRO A 27 2.36 -7.64 2.90
C PRO A 27 3.31 -7.57 4.10
N LEU A 28 3.06 -8.41 5.10
CA LEU A 28 3.94 -8.58 6.25
C LEU A 28 5.19 -9.42 5.92
N MET A 29 5.14 -10.18 4.82
CA MET A 29 6.20 -11.06 4.38
C MET A 29 6.47 -10.84 2.89
N ASN A 30 7.69 -10.46 2.55
CA ASN A 30 8.15 -10.34 1.15
C ASN A 30 8.50 -11.71 0.55
N ILE A 31 8.60 -12.74 1.39
CA ILE A 31 8.95 -14.10 0.99
C ILE A 31 7.85 -15.03 1.48
N LYS A 32 7.16 -15.69 0.54
CA LYS A 32 6.27 -16.78 0.90
C LYS A 32 7.12 -18.05 1.02
N ARG A 33 7.19 -18.59 2.24
CA ARG A 33 7.80 -19.90 2.50
C ARG A 33 6.73 -20.98 2.45
N GLU A 34 6.91 -21.93 1.55
CA GLU A 34 6.03 -23.10 1.45
C GLU A 34 6.84 -24.36 1.78
N THR A 35 6.41 -25.09 2.80
CA THR A 35 7.08 -26.33 3.23
C THR A 35 6.77 -27.42 2.21
N VAL A 36 7.81 -27.91 1.52
CA VAL A 36 7.66 -28.97 0.50
C VAL A 36 7.77 -30.34 1.17
N VAL A 37 8.73 -30.50 2.09
CA VAL A 37 8.89 -31.67 2.95
C VAL A 37 9.50 -31.21 4.29
N PRO A 38 9.41 -31.99 5.39
CA PRO A 38 9.99 -31.60 6.67
C PRO A 38 11.47 -31.23 6.53
N GLY A 39 11.82 -29.98 6.85
CA GLY A 39 13.19 -29.45 6.74
C GLY A 39 13.55 -28.78 5.41
N TYR A 40 12.70 -28.85 4.37
CA TYR A 40 12.94 -28.19 3.08
C TYR A 40 11.76 -27.28 2.72
N TYR A 41 12.05 -25.99 2.59
CA TYR A 41 11.10 -24.96 2.20
C TYR A 41 11.48 -24.36 0.85
N LYS A 42 10.47 -24.00 0.06
CA LYS A 42 10.64 -23.17 -1.14
C LYS A 42 10.35 -21.74 -0.78
N GLU A 43 11.27 -20.84 -1.12
CA GLU A 43 11.04 -19.39 -1.05
C GLU A 43 10.52 -18.92 -2.40
N THR A 44 9.37 -18.27 -2.39
CA THR A 44 8.91 -17.48 -3.54
C THR A 44 9.01 -16.02 -3.14
N GLU A 45 9.85 -15.27 -3.84
CA GLU A 45 9.87 -13.82 -3.74
C GLU A 45 8.53 -13.30 -4.24
N LYS A 46 7.81 -12.59 -3.35
CA LYS A 46 6.63 -11.84 -3.74
C LYS A 46 7.03 -10.39 -3.91
N ALA A 47 6.51 -9.76 -4.97
CA ALA A 47 6.60 -8.32 -5.11
C ALA A 47 5.98 -7.66 -3.86
N ALA A 48 6.65 -6.60 -3.40
CA ALA A 48 6.10 -5.76 -2.36
C ALA A 48 4.90 -5.00 -2.96
N TRP A 49 3.84 -4.82 -2.18
CA TRP A 49 2.66 -4.13 -2.65
C TRP A 49 2.03 -3.33 -1.51
N LEU A 50 1.22 -2.34 -1.86
CA LEU A 50 0.47 -1.54 -0.92
C LEU A 50 -0.87 -1.18 -1.54
N LYS A 51 -1.94 -1.60 -0.89
CA LYS A 51 -3.31 -1.31 -1.31
C LYS A 51 -3.97 -0.37 -0.33
N PHE A 52 -4.68 0.63 -0.83
CA PHE A 52 -5.41 1.57 0.02
C PHE A 52 -6.57 2.24 -0.70
N THR A 53 -7.48 2.80 0.08
CA THR A 53 -8.64 3.52 -0.44
C THR A 53 -8.48 5.02 -0.20
N ALA A 54 -8.19 5.77 -1.25
CA ALA A 54 -8.08 7.23 -1.23
C ALA A 54 -9.46 7.90 -1.44
N VAL A 55 -9.62 9.13 -0.96
CA VAL A 55 -10.78 9.98 -1.28
C VAL A 55 -10.53 10.69 -2.61
N HIS A 56 -11.52 10.63 -3.52
CA HIS A 56 -11.52 11.38 -4.77
C HIS A 56 -11.78 12.86 -4.49
N THR A 57 -10.74 13.54 -4.01
CA THR A 57 -10.73 15.00 -3.85
C THR A 57 -10.25 15.67 -5.15
N ALA A 58 -10.64 16.93 -5.39
CA ALA A 58 -10.19 17.68 -6.55
C ALA A 58 -8.66 17.86 -6.61
N ASP A 59 -8.00 17.81 -5.45
CA ASP A 59 -6.56 17.95 -5.29
C ASP A 59 -5.80 16.62 -5.44
N LEU A 60 -6.51 15.48 -5.62
CA LEU A 60 -5.88 14.19 -5.79
C LEU A 60 -5.09 14.19 -7.11
N PRO A 61 -3.76 13.97 -7.10
CA PRO A 61 -2.94 14.04 -8.30
C PRO A 61 -3.07 12.74 -9.12
N LEU A 62 -4.27 12.49 -9.65
CA LEU A 62 -4.63 11.27 -10.39
C LEU A 62 -3.66 10.96 -11.52
N LYS A 63 -3.28 11.98 -12.29
CA LYS A 63 -2.33 11.81 -13.39
C LYS A 63 -0.96 11.33 -12.88
N LEU A 64 -0.48 11.87 -11.77
CA LEU A 64 0.79 11.44 -11.18
C LEU A 64 0.69 10.01 -10.65
N LEU A 65 -0.44 9.64 -10.03
CA LEU A 65 -0.66 8.29 -9.51
C LEU A 65 -0.79 7.24 -10.62
N THR A 66 -1.42 7.59 -11.76
CA THR A 66 -1.64 6.64 -12.87
C THR A 66 -0.47 6.56 -13.85
N THR A 67 0.32 7.63 -14.01
CA THR A 67 1.52 7.61 -14.87
C THR A 67 2.82 7.44 -14.11
N GLY A 68 2.78 7.54 -12.78
CA GLY A 68 3.93 7.41 -11.90
C GLY A 68 4.47 5.98 -11.95
N VAL A 69 5.71 5.88 -12.40
CA VAL A 69 6.53 4.67 -12.33
C VAL A 69 7.72 5.03 -11.45
N ASP A 70 8.07 4.16 -10.50
CA ASP A 70 9.14 4.36 -9.52
C ASP A 70 8.82 5.34 -8.36
N MET A 71 7.57 5.39 -7.90
CA MET A 71 7.16 6.25 -6.78
C MET A 71 7.59 5.65 -5.42
N THR A 72 7.82 6.51 -4.43
CA THR A 72 8.01 6.06 -3.04
C THR A 72 6.73 6.31 -2.25
N ILE A 73 6.12 5.23 -1.77
CA ILE A 73 4.88 5.26 -1.01
C ILE A 73 5.14 4.86 0.44
N THR A 74 4.87 5.76 1.37
CA THR A 74 4.99 5.49 2.81
C THR A 74 3.61 5.41 3.43
N CYS A 75 3.26 4.28 4.02
CA CYS A 75 2.02 4.04 4.76
C CYS A 75 2.32 3.95 6.25
N GLU A 76 1.85 4.93 7.02
CA GLU A 76 1.92 4.94 8.46
C GLU A 76 0.64 4.34 9.05
N PHE A 77 0.78 3.20 9.72
CA PHE A 77 -0.29 2.54 10.42
C PHE A 77 -0.48 3.16 11.80
N LYS A 78 -1.74 3.23 12.24
CA LYS A 78 -2.09 3.80 13.54
C LYS A 78 -1.53 3.04 14.76
N ASN A 79 -1.06 1.81 14.54
CA ASN A 79 -0.33 1.03 15.54
C ASN A 79 1.13 1.52 15.73
N GLY A 80 1.55 2.56 15.01
CA GLY A 80 2.90 3.14 15.06
C GLY A 80 3.90 2.49 14.11
N LYS A 81 3.49 1.50 13.32
CA LYS A 81 4.36 0.88 12.32
C LYS A 81 4.27 1.63 11.00
N THR A 82 5.39 1.74 10.31
CA THR A 82 5.45 2.40 9.00
C THR A 82 5.85 1.38 7.94
N TYR A 83 5.15 1.34 6.83
CA TYR A 83 5.52 0.56 5.66
C TYR A 83 5.97 1.49 4.54
N VAL A 84 7.18 1.28 4.04
CA VAL A 84 7.75 2.05 2.93
C VAL A 84 7.86 1.14 1.72
N LEU A 85 7.08 1.43 0.69
CA LEU A 85 7.15 0.82 -0.63
C LEU A 85 7.97 1.72 -1.55
N SER A 86 9.05 1.18 -2.11
CA SER A 86 9.93 1.86 -3.07
C SER A 86 9.76 1.24 -4.45
N GLY A 87 9.87 2.09 -5.48
CA GLY A 87 9.66 1.65 -6.85
C GLY A 87 8.22 1.33 -7.18
N ALA A 88 7.29 2.02 -6.52
CA ALA A 88 5.86 1.79 -6.64
C ALA A 88 5.33 2.25 -7.99
N TYR A 89 4.48 1.44 -8.59
CA TYR A 89 3.70 1.78 -9.78
C TYR A 89 2.28 1.28 -9.57
N LEU A 90 1.31 2.01 -10.13
CA LEU A 90 -0.09 1.62 -10.00
C LEU A 90 -0.32 0.33 -10.81
N VAL A 91 -0.86 -0.67 -10.12
CA VAL A 91 -1.33 -1.91 -10.72
C VAL A 91 -2.84 -1.99 -10.60
N ASP A 92 -3.43 -2.78 -11.49
CA ASP A 92 -4.88 -2.86 -11.69
C ASP A 92 -5.49 -1.54 -12.20
N GLU A 93 -6.71 -1.63 -12.74
CA GLU A 93 -7.46 -0.45 -13.16
C GLU A 93 -8.13 0.19 -11.93
N PRO A 94 -7.67 1.37 -11.47
CA PRO A 94 -8.28 2.03 -10.33
C PRO A 94 -9.72 2.44 -10.69
N SER A 95 -10.70 1.96 -9.92
CA SER A 95 -12.09 2.35 -10.11
C SER A 95 -12.45 3.49 -9.15
N SER A 96 -13.02 4.57 -9.69
CA SER A 96 -13.56 5.67 -8.90
C SER A 96 -15.04 5.40 -8.64
N LYS A 97 -15.42 5.16 -7.39
CA LYS A 97 -16.82 4.98 -7.00
C LYS A 97 -17.46 6.33 -6.79
N ALA A 98 -18.36 6.72 -7.70
CA ALA A 98 -19.08 7.99 -7.63
C ALA A 98 -20.00 8.09 -6.40
N ASP A 99 -20.55 6.96 -5.94
CA ASP A 99 -21.45 6.92 -4.78
C ASP A 99 -20.75 7.22 -3.45
N ASP A 100 -19.53 6.69 -3.25
CA ASP A 100 -18.77 6.86 -2.01
C ASP A 100 -17.69 7.96 -2.11
N GLY A 101 -17.42 8.49 -3.31
CA GLY A 101 -16.34 9.46 -3.55
C GLY A 101 -14.95 8.91 -3.23
N THR A 102 -14.75 7.60 -3.36
CA THR A 102 -13.49 6.92 -3.03
C THR A 102 -12.90 6.20 -4.24
N ILE A 103 -11.57 6.06 -4.23
CA ILE A 103 -10.80 5.33 -5.24
C ILE A 103 -9.98 4.28 -4.52
N GLU A 104 -10.07 3.05 -5.02
CA GLU A 104 -9.21 1.95 -4.59
C GLU A 104 -7.95 1.96 -5.45
N LEU A 105 -6.80 2.10 -4.81
CA LEU A 105 -5.50 2.13 -5.47
C LEU A 105 -4.66 0.98 -4.95
N GLN A 106 -4.10 0.19 -5.86
CA GLN A 106 -3.13 -0.84 -5.55
C GLN A 106 -1.81 -0.50 -6.22
N PHE A 107 -0.75 -0.44 -5.43
CA PHE A 107 0.59 -0.18 -5.93
C PHE A 107 1.45 -1.39 -5.69
N ASP A 108 2.12 -1.86 -6.73
CA ASP A 108 3.19 -2.84 -6.61
C ASP A 108 4.52 -2.12 -6.70
N GLY A 109 5.50 -2.59 -5.94
CA GLY A 109 6.82 -2.00 -5.90
C GLY A 109 7.92 -3.04 -5.77
N ASN A 110 9.13 -2.58 -6.02
CA ASN A 110 10.30 -3.44 -6.07
C ASN A 110 10.74 -3.86 -4.65
N GLN A 111 10.62 -2.96 -3.67
CA GLN A 111 11.00 -3.23 -2.29
C GLN A 111 10.01 -2.63 -1.30
N GLY A 112 9.62 -3.43 -0.32
CA GLY A 112 8.76 -3.01 0.78
C GLY A 112 9.45 -3.27 2.11
N SER A 113 9.55 -2.25 2.95
CA SER A 113 10.22 -2.33 4.26
C SER A 113 9.29 -1.87 5.36
N TRP A 114 9.23 -2.64 6.45
CA TRP A 114 8.53 -2.26 7.68
C TRP A 114 9.52 -1.62 8.65
N GLN A 115 9.20 -0.40 9.09
CA GLN A 115 9.90 0.34 10.14
C GLN A 115 9.06 0.40 11.43
#